data_AF-A0A359F2A8-F1
#
_entry.id   AF-A0A359F2A8-F1
#
_cell.length_a   1.000
_cell.length_b   1.000
_cell.length_c   1.000
_cell.angle_alpha   90.00
_cell.angle_beta   90.00
_cell.angle_gamma   90.00
#
_symmetry.space_group_name_H-M   'P 1'
#
loop_
_entity.id
_entity.type
_entity.pdbx_description
1 polymer ?
#
loop_
_entity_poly.entity_id
_entity_poly.type
_entity_poly.pdbx_seq_one_letter_code
_entity_poly.pdbx_strand_id
1 'polypeptide(L)'
;MSSDNKREFNRQLSSSHGSFELVLGPGFFALAGFFIDRKLGITPMLTVIGAVIGVVAVVVTMYYRYQTAMATHAQLAENAVGTHEEQRAA
;
A
#
# COMPACT_ATOMS: atom_id res chain seq x y z
N MET A 1 9.80 -12.24 -27.51
CA MET A 1 9.76 -11.84 -26.08
C MET A 1 9.95 -13.09 -25.24
N SER A 2 11.10 -13.23 -24.55
CA SER A 2 11.48 -14.47 -23.83
C SER A 2 10.63 -14.71 -22.56
N SER A 3 10.44 -15.97 -22.17
CA SER A 3 9.63 -16.41 -21.02
C SER A 3 10.14 -15.89 -19.68
N ASP A 4 11.45 -15.68 -19.53
CA ASP A 4 12.06 -15.10 -18.33
C ASP A 4 11.62 -13.65 -18.11
N ASN A 5 11.55 -12.88 -19.21
CA ASN A 5 11.10 -11.49 -19.21
C ASN A 5 9.63 -11.37 -18.75
N LYS A 6 8.78 -12.37 -19.07
CA LYS A 6 7.38 -12.42 -18.61
C LYS A 6 7.28 -12.71 -17.12
N ARG A 7 8.12 -13.61 -16.59
CA ARG A 7 8.15 -13.93 -15.14
C ARG A 7 8.67 -12.75 -14.34
N GLU A 8 9.71 -12.09 -14.81
CA GLU A 8 10.29 -10.93 -14.15
C GLU A 8 9.34 -9.73 -14.16
N PHE A 9 8.68 -9.47 -15.29
CA PHE A 9 7.61 -8.47 -15.39
C PHE A 9 6.43 -8.78 -14.44
N ASN A 10 5.99 -10.03 -14.37
CA ASN A 10 4.92 -10.43 -13.44
C ASN A 10 5.33 -10.24 -11.97
N ARG A 11 6.60 -10.51 -11.64
CA ARG A 11 7.15 -10.33 -10.29
C ARG A 11 7.29 -8.86 -9.90
N GLN A 12 7.66 -8.00 -10.84
CA GLN A 12 7.70 -6.55 -10.64
C GLN A 12 6.29 -5.95 -10.50
N LEU A 13 5.32 -6.46 -11.26
CA LEU A 13 3.91 -6.10 -11.10
C LEU A 13 3.38 -6.53 -9.72
N SER A 14 3.70 -7.74 -9.27
CA SER A 14 3.26 -8.20 -7.95
C SER A 14 3.91 -7.44 -6.80
N SER A 15 5.16 -6.98 -6.95
CA SER A 15 5.84 -6.15 -5.93
C SER A 15 5.45 -4.67 -5.95
N SER A 16 4.86 -4.16 -7.03
CA SER A 16 4.59 -2.71 -7.22
C SER A 16 3.21 -2.23 -6.77
N HIS A 17 2.40 -3.10 -6.13
CA HIS A 17 1.01 -2.80 -5.73
C HIS A 17 0.84 -1.55 -4.86
N GLY A 18 1.87 -1.12 -4.12
CA GLY A 18 1.79 0.02 -3.20
C GLY A 18 1.43 1.36 -3.87
N SER A 19 1.80 1.57 -5.14
CA SER A 19 1.59 2.87 -5.80
C SER A 19 0.15 3.10 -6.25
N PHE A 20 -0.56 2.03 -6.63
CA PHE A 20 -1.96 2.13 -7.05
C PHE A 20 -2.89 2.45 -5.87
N GLU A 21 -2.56 1.93 -4.69
CA GLU A 21 -3.34 2.15 -3.47
C GLU A 21 -3.33 3.62 -3.01
N LEU A 22 -2.21 4.33 -3.27
CA LEU A 22 -2.05 5.74 -2.93
C LEU A 22 -3.05 6.65 -3.66
N VAL A 23 -3.47 6.27 -4.87
CA VAL A 23 -4.35 7.09 -5.72
C VAL A 23 -5.77 6.53 -5.75
N LEU A 24 -5.93 5.21 -5.66
CA LEU A 24 -7.24 4.55 -5.68
C LEU A 24 -8.07 4.89 -4.44
N GLY A 25 -7.49 4.93 -3.24
CA GLY A 25 -8.22 5.27 -2.02
C GLY A 25 -8.87 6.66 -2.07
N PRO A 26 -8.08 7.74 -2.29
CA PRO A 26 -8.59 9.10 -2.42
C PRO A 26 -9.52 9.26 -3.62
N GLY A 27 -9.17 8.65 -4.76
CA GLY A 27 -9.99 8.69 -5.97
C GLY A 27 -11.37 8.06 -5.75
N PHE A 28 -11.45 6.94 -5.04
CA PHE A 28 -12.71 6.26 -4.76
C PHE A 28 -13.61 7.10 -3.83
N PHE A 29 -13.05 7.67 -2.77
CA PHE A 29 -13.79 8.55 -1.86
C PHE A 29 -14.26 9.85 -2.54
N ALA A 30 -13.41 10.44 -3.40
CA ALA A 30 -13.79 11.60 -4.19
C ALA A 30 -14.95 11.28 -5.15
N LEU A 31 -14.87 10.15 -5.87
CA LEU A 31 -15.94 9.67 -6.77
C LEU A 31 -17.26 9.42 -6.03
N ALA A 32 -17.19 8.82 -4.84
CA ALA A 32 -18.36 8.61 -4.00
C ALA A 32 -19.00 9.94 -3.58
N GLY A 33 -18.18 10.91 -3.13
CA GLY A 33 -18.65 12.26 -2.80
C GLY A 33 -19.30 12.97 -3.99
N PHE A 34 -18.71 12.85 -5.18
CA PHE A 34 -19.24 13.45 -6.41
C PHE A 34 -20.60 12.89 -6.81
N PHE A 35 -20.80 11.59 -6.65
CA PHE A 35 -22.10 10.97 -6.94
C PHE A 35 -23.20 11.48 -6.01
N ILE A 36 -22.86 11.71 -4.74
CA ILE A 36 -23.79 12.23 -3.73
C ILE A 36 -24.07 13.72 -3.97
N ASP A 37 -23.03 14.53 -4.20
CA ASP A 37 -23.16 15.95 -4.54
C ASP A 37 -24.07 16.15 -5.76
N ARG A 38 -23.90 15.32 -6.80
CA ARG A 38 -24.71 15.36 -8.04
C ARG A 38 -26.17 14.98 -7.81
N LYS A 39 -26.48 14.09 -6.86
CA LYS A 39 -27.86 13.74 -6.51
C LYS A 39 -28.55 14.80 -5.66
N LEU A 40 -27.81 15.52 -4.83
CA LEU A 40 -28.33 16.49 -3.89
C LEU A 40 -28.27 17.95 -4.40
N GLY A 41 -27.66 18.18 -5.58
CA GLY A 41 -27.58 19.52 -6.20
C GLY A 41 -26.66 20.48 -5.44
N ILE A 42 -25.81 19.96 -4.57
CA ILE A 42 -24.88 20.74 -3.75
C ILE A 42 -23.63 21.05 -4.59
N THR A 43 -23.00 22.20 -4.36
CA THR A 43 -21.60 22.44 -4.79
C THR A 43 -20.71 21.29 -4.30
N PRO A 44 -19.61 20.92 -5.01
CA PRO A 44 -18.89 19.64 -4.87
C PRO A 44 -18.08 19.54 -3.57
N MET A 45 -18.75 19.73 -2.44
CA MET A 45 -18.17 19.90 -1.12
C MET A 45 -17.93 18.53 -0.48
N LEU A 46 -18.84 17.56 -0.66
CA LEU A 46 -18.62 16.19 -0.21
C LEU A 46 -17.52 15.50 -1.01
N THR A 47 -17.38 15.84 -2.29
CA THR A 47 -16.26 15.41 -3.14
C THR A 47 -14.92 15.83 -2.53
N VAL A 48 -14.79 17.11 -2.15
CA VAL A 48 -13.56 17.66 -1.56
C VAL A 48 -13.27 17.04 -0.19
N ILE A 49 -14.29 16.98 0.68
CA ILE A 49 -14.15 16.36 2.01
C ILE A 49 -13.77 14.89 1.87
N GLY A 50 -14.44 14.15 0.99
CA GLY A 50 -14.15 12.75 0.69
C GLY A 50 -12.72 12.56 0.19
N ALA A 51 -12.27 13.39 -0.75
CA ALA A 51 -10.89 13.35 -1.24
C ALA A 51 -9.87 13.54 -0.12
N VAL A 52 -10.07 14.53 0.76
CA VAL A 52 -9.18 14.79 1.91
C VAL A 52 -9.17 13.60 2.87
N ILE A 53 -10.34 13.06 3.23
CA ILE A 53 -10.45 11.87 4.08
C ILE A 53 -9.70 10.69 3.46
N GLY A 54 -9.85 10.47 2.15
CA GLY A 54 -9.18 9.40 1.44
C GLY A 54 -7.65 9.56 1.45
N VAL A 55 -7.13 10.78 1.30
CA VAL A 55 -5.69 11.06 1.45
C VAL A 55 -5.22 10.73 2.87
N VAL A 56 -5.94 11.20 3.90
CA VAL A 56 -5.59 10.91 5.29
C VAL A 56 -5.59 9.40 5.57
N ALA A 57 -6.60 8.68 5.09
CA ALA A 57 -6.70 7.23 5.27
C ALA A 57 -5.51 6.49 4.64
N VAL A 58 -5.09 6.88 3.44
CA VAL A 58 -3.90 6.34 2.78
C VAL A 58 -2.63 6.62 3.59
N VAL A 59 -2.43 7.86 4.05
CA VAL A 59 -1.24 8.23 4.84
C VAL A 59 -1.18 7.41 6.14
N VAL A 60 -2.29 7.29 6.85
CA VAL A 60 -2.38 6.48 8.08
C VAL A 60 -2.08 5.00 7.79
N THR A 61 -2.65 4.46 6.72
CA THR A 61 -2.41 3.06 6.31
C THR A 61 -0.94 2.83 5.95
N MET A 62 -0.34 3.76 5.21
CA MET A 62 1.07 3.73 4.82
C MET A 62 1.98 3.72 6.05
N TYR A 63 1.67 4.55 7.07
CA TYR A 63 2.41 4.60 8.31
C TYR A 63 2.39 3.27 9.07
N TYR A 64 1.20 2.66 9.25
CA TYR A 64 1.11 1.38 9.94
C TYR A 64 1.75 0.23 9.16
N ARG A 65 1.63 0.21 7.83
CA ARG A 65 2.31 -0.79 6.97
C ARG A 65 3.81 -0.70 7.05
N TYR A 66 4.35 0.52 7.14
CA TYR A 66 5.77 0.73 7.35
C TYR A 66 6.23 0.14 8.69
N GLN A 67 5.46 0.39 9.76
CA GLN A 67 5.79 -0.10 11.09
C GLN A 67 5.77 -1.64 11.16
N THR A 68 4.78 -2.30 10.54
CA THR A 68 4.71 -3.77 10.49
C THR A 68 5.82 -4.40 9.64
N ALA A 69 6.21 -3.75 8.54
CA ALA A 69 7.34 -4.19 7.74
C ALA A 69 8.64 -4.20 8.55
N MET A 70 8.90 -3.15 9.33
CA MET A 70 10.11 -3.05 10.16
C MET A 70 10.19 -4.14 11.23
N ALA A 71 9.07 -4.44 11.91
CA ALA A 71 9.01 -5.53 12.87
C ALA A 71 9.35 -6.90 12.24
N THR A 72 8.88 -7.11 11.01
CA THR A 72 9.14 -8.36 10.26
C THR A 72 10.61 -8.47 9.87
N HIS A 73 11.23 -7.38 9.40
CA HIS A 73 12.65 -7.37 9.05
C HIS A 73 13.57 -7.53 10.26
N ALA A 74 13.19 -6.99 11.42
CA ALA A 74 13.93 -7.19 12.66
C ALA A 74 13.95 -8.67 13.10
N GLN A 75 12.79 -9.35 13.07
CA GLN A 75 12.70 -10.79 13.37
C GLN A 75 13.49 -11.65 12.37
N LEU A 76 13.43 -11.32 11.08
CA LEU A 76 14.21 -12.04 10.06
C LEU A 76 15.72 -11.89 10.29
N ALA A 77 16.18 -10.69 10.69
CA ALA A 77 17.58 -10.45 10.99
C ALA A 77 18.05 -11.23 12.23
N GLU A 78 17.23 -11.27 13.30
CA GLU A 78 17.53 -12.02 14.52
C GLU A 78 17.63 -13.53 14.25
N ASN A 79 16.66 -14.10 13.52
CA ASN A 79 16.65 -15.52 13.16
C ASN A 79 17.85 -15.90 12.29
N ALA A 80 18.26 -15.03 11.35
CA ALA A 80 19.44 -15.26 10.52
C ALA A 80 20.73 -15.33 11.35
N VAL A 81 20.87 -14.45 12.36
CA VAL A 81 22.01 -14.49 13.29
C VAL A 81 22.04 -15.80 14.08
N GLY A 82 20.90 -16.22 14.64
CA GLY A 82 20.79 -17.48 15.40
C GLY A 82 21.18 -18.71 14.57
N THR A 83 20.74 -18.79 13.31
CA THR A 83 21.11 -19.90 12.42
C THR A 83 22.61 -19.94 12.09
N HIS A 84 23.28 -18.79 12.02
CA HIS A 84 24.72 -18.74 11.76
C HIS A 84 25.55 -19.14 12.98
N GLU A 85 25.05 -18.91 14.20
CA GLU A 85 25.72 -19.37 15.42
C GLU A 85 25.58 -20.87 15.63
N GLU A 86 24.37 -21.43 15.43
CA GLU A 86 24.16 -22.89 15.46
C GLU A 86 25.01 -23.62 14.41
N GLN A 87 25.12 -23.07 13.20
CA GLN A 87 25.96 -23.66 12.13
C GLN A 87 27.47 -23.58 12.40
N ARG A 88 27.94 -22.67 13.26
CA ARG A 88 29.36 -22.57 13.65
C ARG A 88 29.72 -23.47 14.84
N ALA A 89 28.73 -23.87 15.63
CA ALA A 89 28.91 -24.71 16.81
C ALA A 89 28.80 -26.23 16.50
N ALA A 90 28.33 -26.59 15.30
CA ALA A 90 28.23 -27.95 14.79
C ALA A 90 29.43 -28.34 13.91
#